data_AF-A0A524L2D5-F1
#
_entry.id   AF-A0A524L2D5-F1
#
_cell.length_a   1.000
_cell.length_b   1.000
_cell.length_c   1.000
_cell.angle_alpha   90.00
_cell.angle_beta   90.00
_cell.angle_gamma   90.00
#
_symmetry.space_group_name_H-M   'P 1'
#
loop_
_entity.id
_entity.type
_entity.pdbx_description
1 polymer ?
#
loop_
_entity_poly.entity_id
_entity_poly.type
_entity_poly.pdbx_seq_one_letter_code
_entity_poly.pdbx_strand_id
1 'polypeptide(L)' 'IKEKNPQILNFISSLLGEVNYITHEELKELSKQARAIVRTGECSPYANIILISGVIF' A
#
# COMPACT_ATOMS: atom_id res chain seq x y z
N ILE A 1 8.44 3.73 -1.67
CA ILE A 1 8.58 3.06 -0.35
C ILE A 1 9.98 2.48 -0.13
N LYS A 2 10.55 1.73 -1.10
CA LYS A 2 11.87 1.08 -0.97
C LYS A 2 13.02 2.00 -0.57
N GLU A 3 13.10 3.19 -1.16
CA GLU A 3 14.19 4.14 -0.87
C GLU A 3 13.86 5.10 0.26
N LYS A 4 12.65 5.69 0.26
CA LYS A 4 12.30 6.77 1.19
C LYS A 4 11.61 6.33 2.48
N ASN A 5 11.25 5.05 2.61
CA ASN A 5 10.53 4.55 3.78
C ASN A 5 10.74 3.04 4.02
N PRO A 6 11.99 2.61 4.28
CA PRO A 6 12.33 1.20 4.44
C PRO A 6 11.74 0.59 5.73
N GLN A 7 11.45 1.40 6.75
CA GLN A 7 10.86 0.93 8.00
C GLN A 7 9.43 0.41 7.79
N ILE A 8 8.59 1.19 7.11
CA ILE A 8 7.23 0.77 6.76
C ILE A 8 7.27 -0.43 5.80
N LEU A 9 8.23 -0.47 4.88
CA LEU A 9 8.42 -1.62 3.99
C LEU A 9 8.62 -2.91 4.78
N ASN A 10 9.57 -2.91 5.71
CA ASN A 10 9.89 -4.09 6.53
C ASN A 10 8.69 -4.52 7.38
N PHE A 11 7.95 -3.56 7.92
CA PHE A 11 6.73 -3.82 8.68
C PHE A 11 5.63 -4.45 7.82
N ILE A 12 5.42 -3.94 6.61
CA ILE A 12 4.43 -4.50 5.68
C ILE A 12 4.82 -5.93 5.27
N SER A 13 6.10 -6.15 4.94
CA SER A 13 6.58 -7.47 4.54
C SER A 13 6.48 -8.51 5.67
N SER A 14 6.68 -8.12 6.93
CA SER A 14 6.50 -9.04 8.05
C SER A 14 5.03 -9.35 8.36
N LEU A 15 4.12 -8.40 8.10
CA LEU A 15 2.69 -8.56 8.41
C LEU A 15 1.91 -9.26 7.29
N LEU A 16 2.15 -8.91 6.04
CA LEU A 16 1.33 -9.31 4.88
C LEU A 16 2.04 -10.30 3.94
N GLY A 17 3.34 -10.54 4.11
CA GLY A 17 4.12 -11.43 3.24
C GLY A 17 4.45 -10.81 1.88
N GLU A 18 4.16 -11.53 0.80
CA GLU A 18 4.48 -11.11 -0.57
C GLU A 18 3.58 -9.95 -1.02
N VAL A 19 4.19 -8.90 -1.56
CA VAL A 19 3.51 -7.69 -2.02
C VAL A 19 3.98 -7.29 -3.41
N ASN A 20 3.03 -6.86 -4.24
CA ASN A 20 3.32 -6.33 -5.57
C ASN A 20 3.64 -4.83 -5.50
N TYR A 21 4.73 -4.44 -6.14
CA TYR A 21 5.14 -3.03 -6.21
C TYR A 21 4.70 -2.42 -7.54
N ILE A 22 4.06 -1.26 -7.43
CA ILE A 22 3.66 -0.42 -8.55
C ILE A 22 4.21 0.99 -8.36
N THR A 23 4.18 1.80 -9.42
CA THR A 23 4.55 3.21 -9.35
C THR A 23 3.55 4.01 -8.52
N HIS A 24 3.97 5.19 -8.06
CA HIS A 24 3.08 6.08 -7.33
C HIS A 24 1.93 6.60 -8.21
N GLU A 25 2.20 6.82 -9.49
CA GLU A 25 1.23 7.19 -10.53
C GLU A 25 0.17 6.10 -10.71
N GLU A 26 0.57 4.84 -10.88
CA GLU A 26 -0.36 3.72 -11.00
C GLU A 26 -1.20 3.55 -9.74
N LEU A 27 -0.61 3.71 -8.56
CA LEU A 27 -1.35 3.65 -7.29
C LEU A 27 -2.43 4.73 -7.23
N LYS A 28 -2.13 5.95 -7.68
CA LYS A 28 -3.12 7.05 -7.76
C LYS A 28 -4.26 6.70 -8.70
N GLU A 29 -3.97 6.13 -9.88
CA GLU A 29 -5.02 5.73 -10.83
C GLU A 29 -5.89 4.59 -10.28
N LEU A 30 -5.27 3.55 -9.72
CA LEU A 30 -6.01 2.42 -9.13
C LEU A 30 -6.82 2.83 -7.90
N SER A 31 -6.33 3.79 -7.10
CA SER A 31 -7.06 4.28 -5.92
C SER A 31 -8.42 4.89 -6.26
N LYS A 32 -8.63 5.39 -7.48
CA LYS A 32 -9.92 5.91 -7.94
C LYS A 32 -10.99 4.82 -8.03
N GLN A 33 -10.58 3.57 -8.18
CA GLN A 33 -11.47 2.40 -8.24
C GLN A 33 -11.68 1.75 -6.86
N ALA A 34 -11.01 2.25 -5.82
CA ALA A 34 -11.13 1.70 -4.48
C ALA A 34 -12.56 1.89 -3.94
N ARG A 35 -13.09 0.85 -3.28
CA ARG A 35 -14.39 0.93 -2.60
C ARG A 35 -14.39 1.98 -1.48
N ALA A 36 -13.24 2.13 -0.82
CA ALA A 36 -13.03 3.11 0.24
C ALA A 36 -11.54 3.46 0.35
N ILE A 37 -11.25 4.63 0.91
CA ILE A 37 -9.89 5.08 1.21
C ILE A 37 -9.83 5.40 2.71
N VAL A 38 -8.92 4.72 3.43
CA VAL A 38 -8.63 5.02 4.83
C VAL A 38 -7.50 6.03 4.88
N ARG A 39 -7.78 7.26 5.29
CA ARG A 39 -6.79 8.32 5.47
C ARG A 39 -6.29 8.33 6.91
N THR A 40 -5.01 8.07 7.11
CA THR A 40 -4.35 8.07 8.44
C THR A 40 -3.64 9.41 8.70
N GLY A 41 -3.10 9.56 9.92
CA GLY A 41 -2.19 10.64 10.30
C GLY A 41 -0.73 10.37 9.92
N GLU A 42 -0.45 9.37 9.09
CA GLU A 42 0.91 9.04 8.67
C GLU A 42 1.46 10.14 7.74
N CYS A 43 2.62 10.69 8.09
CA CYS A 43 3.23 11.83 7.40
C CYS A 43 4.52 11.46 6.64
N SER A 44 4.96 10.20 6.69
CA SER A 44 6.12 9.74 5.95
C SER A 44 5.81 9.45 4.46
N PRO A 45 6.78 9.66 3.55
CA PRO A 45 6.54 9.54 2.12
C PRO A 45 6.24 8.09 1.70
N TYR A 46 5.31 7.94 0.75
CA TYR A 46 4.90 6.66 0.15
C TYR A 46 4.36 5.61 1.13
N ALA A 47 3.77 6.03 2.24
CA ALA A 47 3.06 5.17 3.19
C ALA A 47 1.62 4.87 2.74
N ASN A 48 1.47 4.31 1.53
CA ASN A 48 0.17 3.96 0.96
C ASN A 48 0.20 2.51 0.47
N ILE A 49 -0.91 1.79 0.63
CA ILE A 49 -1.09 0.42 0.17
C ILE A 49 -2.52 0.23 -0.37
N ILE A 50 -2.67 -0.61 -1.38
CA ILE A 50 -3.98 -1.07 -1.87
C ILE A 50 -4.18 -2.50 -1.38
N LEU A 51 -5.31 -2.76 -0.73
CA LEU A 51 -5.71 -4.10 -0.30
C LEU A 51 -6.80 -4.61 -1.23
N ILE A 52 -6.56 -5.79 -1.82
CA ILE A 52 -7.51 -6.45 -2.70
C ILE A 52 -8.15 -7.60 -1.92
N SER A 53 -9.49 -7.58 -1.82
CA SER A 53 -10.21 -8.67 -1.16
C SER A 53 -10.02 -9.96 -1.95
N GLY A 54 -9.56 -11.00 -1.28
CA GLY A 54 -9.66 -12.37 -1.77
C GLY A 54 -11.10 -12.87 -1.75
N VAL A 55 -11.26 -14.12 -2.19
CA VAL A 55 -12.49 -14.91 -2.05
C VAL A 55 -12.23 -15.98 -0.98
N ILE A 56 -13.20 -16.23 -0.12
CA ILE A 56 -13.06 -17.12 1.05
C ILE A 56 -13.32 -18.60 0.74
N PHE A 57 -13.64 -18.94 -0.52
CA PHE A 57 -14.09 -20.26 -0.97
C PHE A 57 -13.41 -20.67 -2.26
#